data_AF-A0A9E3PJN6-F1
#
_entry.id   AF-A0A9E3PJN6-F1
#
_cell.length_a   1.000
_cell.length_b   1.000
_cell.length_c   1.000
_cell.angle_alpha   90.00
_cell.angle_beta   90.00
_cell.angle_gamma   90.00
#
_symmetry.space_group_name_H-M   'P 1'
#
loop_
_entity.id
_entity.type
_entity.pdbx_description
1 polymer ?
#
loop_
_entity_poly.entity_id
_entity_poly.type
_entity_poly.pdbx_seq_one_letter_code
_entity_poly.pdbx_strand_id
1 'polypeptide(L)'
;MAVQNFFIITAAQRDDLVAMNSPDASINPRAIDNTSPGIGINLNPDATGFEGGDAVDLVGKFAAPKRIVDDPDYQAYVPDMVAYLLDLPYALLEAETIFAPVTD
;
A
#
# COMPACT_ATOMS: atom_id res chain seq x y z
N MET A 1 7.60 5.83 -16.41
CA MET A 1 7.38 4.40 -16.14
C MET A 1 8.34 3.83 -15.09
N ALA A 2 8.18 4.24 -13.83
CA ALA A 2 8.88 3.62 -12.69
C ALA A 2 7.94 2.62 -12.00
N VAL A 3 8.34 1.35 -11.99
CA VAL A 3 7.66 0.30 -11.22
C VAL A 3 8.18 0.26 -9.79
N GLN A 4 7.29 0.08 -8.82
CA GLN A 4 7.66 -0.06 -7.41
C GLN A 4 6.67 -0.96 -6.67
N ASN A 5 7.11 -1.48 -5.53
CA ASN A 5 6.23 -2.28 -4.67
C ASN A 5 5.28 -1.35 -3.90
N PHE A 6 3.98 -1.65 -3.97
CA PHE A 6 2.95 -0.95 -3.21
C PHE A 6 2.15 -1.94 -2.37
N PHE A 7 1.89 -1.58 -1.11
CA PHE A 7 0.86 -2.23 -0.33
C PHE A 7 -0.51 -1.92 -0.93
N ILE A 8 -1.38 -2.93 -0.98
CA ILE A 8 -2.76 -2.80 -1.46
C ILE A 8 -3.68 -2.78 -0.24
N ILE A 9 -4.35 -1.64 -0.06
CA ILE A 9 -4.99 -1.26 1.20
C ILE A 9 -6.48 -1.04 0.94
N THR A 10 -7.35 -1.64 1.75
CA THR A 10 -8.79 -1.36 1.72
C THR A 10 -9.13 -0.02 2.38
N ALA A 11 -10.34 0.50 2.15
CA ALA A 11 -10.78 1.74 2.82
C ALA A 11 -10.70 1.65 4.35
N ALA A 12 -11.14 0.53 4.95
CA ALA A 12 -11.06 0.32 6.39
C ALA A 12 -9.61 0.27 6.90
N GLN A 13 -8.74 -0.47 6.21
CA GLN A 13 -7.31 -0.53 6.56
C GLN A 13 -6.62 0.83 6.41
N ARG A 14 -7.04 1.66 5.45
CA ARG A 14 -6.55 3.04 5.33
C ARG A 14 -6.93 3.86 6.55
N ASP A 15 -8.19 3.75 7.00
CA ASP A 15 -8.65 4.49 8.18
C ASP A 15 -7.89 4.07 9.43
N ASP A 16 -7.64 2.75 9.59
CA ASP A 16 -6.80 2.22 10.67
C ASP A 16 -5.36 2.78 10.61
N LEU A 17 -4.73 2.73 9.44
CA LEU A 17 -3.36 3.22 9.24
C LEU A 17 -3.23 4.72 9.50
N VAL A 18 -4.20 5.53 9.05
CA VAL A 18 -4.20 6.98 9.30
C VAL A 18 -4.41 7.29 10.78
N ALA A 19 -5.17 6.47 11.50
CA ALA A 19 -5.34 6.61 12.95
C ALA A 19 -4.04 6.32 13.73
N MET A 20 -3.08 5.59 13.14
CA MET A 20 -1.76 5.29 13.72
C MET A 20 -0.71 6.37 13.43
N ASN A 21 -1.06 7.43 12.71
CA ASN A 21 -0.11 8.51 12.39
C ASN A 21 0.41 9.19 13.66
N SER A 22 1.71 9.51 13.64
CA SER A 22 2.39 10.30 14.66
C SER A 22 2.93 11.61 14.05
N PRO A 23 3.32 12.59 14.88
CA PRO A 23 3.99 13.80 14.40
C PRO A 23 5.29 13.52 13.63
N ASP A 24 5.98 12.43 13.95
CA ASP A 24 7.31 12.10 13.43
C ASP A 24 7.26 11.12 12.24
N ALA A 25 6.18 10.36 12.09
CA ALA A 25 5.96 9.45 10.98
C ALA A 25 4.46 9.32 10.67
N SER A 26 4.09 9.52 9.40
CA SER A 26 2.69 9.50 8.97
C SER A 26 2.53 8.95 7.56
N ILE A 27 1.45 8.20 7.34
CA ILE A 27 1.07 7.63 6.06
C ILE A 27 -0.22 8.27 5.55
N ASN A 28 -0.31 8.44 4.24
CA ASN A 28 -1.55 8.77 3.55
C ASN A 28 -1.63 7.95 2.25
N PRO A 29 -2.16 6.72 2.33
CA PRO A 29 -2.34 5.87 1.15
C PRO A 29 -3.17 6.59 0.08
N ARG A 30 -2.68 6.60 -1.16
CA ARG A 30 -3.38 7.24 -2.28
C ARG A 30 -4.39 6.27 -2.88
N ALA A 31 -5.58 6.76 -3.21
CA ALA A 31 -6.58 5.96 -3.90
C ALA A 31 -6.04 5.48 -5.26
N ILE A 32 -6.27 4.21 -5.59
CA ILE A 32 -6.10 3.70 -6.95
C ILE A 32 -7.32 4.17 -7.75
N ASP A 33 -7.12 5.22 -8.55
CA ASP A 33 -8.17 6.01 -9.21
C ASP A 33 -8.16 5.87 -10.74
N ASN A 34 -7.31 5.00 -11.31
CA ASN A 34 -7.47 4.61 -12.70
C ASN A 34 -8.82 3.88 -12.89
N THR A 35 -9.53 4.20 -13.97
CA THR A 35 -10.79 3.56 -14.40
C THR A 35 -10.67 2.06 -14.72
N SER A 36 -9.47 1.54 -14.97
CA SER A 36 -9.20 0.13 -15.24
C SER A 36 -7.85 -0.28 -14.65
N PRO A 37 -7.73 -0.33 -13.31
CA PRO A 37 -6.45 -0.56 -12.65
C PRO A 37 -5.97 -2.01 -12.78
N GLY A 38 -6.88 -2.94 -13.11
CA GLY A 38 -6.57 -4.36 -13.26
C GLY A 38 -6.39 -5.06 -11.92
N ILE A 39 -5.51 -6.07 -11.92
CA ILE A 39 -5.17 -6.87 -10.73
C ILE A 39 -3.68 -6.73 -10.42
N GLY A 40 -3.34 -6.73 -9.13
CA GLY A 40 -1.98 -6.94 -8.65
C GLY A 40 -1.71 -8.42 -8.43
N ILE A 41 -0.44 -8.80 -8.38
CA ILE A 41 -0.01 -10.12 -7.89
C ILE A 41 0.61 -9.91 -6.51
N ASN A 42 0.08 -10.59 -5.50
CA ASN A 42 0.62 -10.55 -4.15
C ASN A 42 2.03 -11.14 -4.14
N LEU A 43 2.99 -10.35 -3.69
CA LEU A 43 4.38 -10.73 -3.51
C LEU A 43 4.74 -10.87 -2.03
N ASN A 44 3.79 -10.66 -1.12
CA ASN A 44 3.98 -10.83 0.31
C ASN A 44 3.60 -12.26 0.75
N PRO A 45 4.56 -13.11 1.14
CA PRO A 45 4.24 -14.44 1.66
C PRO A 45 3.54 -14.41 3.03
N ASP A 46 3.65 -13.31 3.77
CA ASP A 46 3.14 -13.16 5.13
C ASP A 46 1.79 -12.41 5.16
N ALA A 47 1.22 -12.07 4.00
CA ALA A 47 -0.04 -11.34 3.94
C ALA A 47 -1.21 -12.17 4.50
N THR A 48 -1.96 -11.60 5.44
CA THR A 48 -3.10 -12.28 6.03
C THR A 48 -4.21 -12.50 4.99
N GLY A 49 -4.57 -13.77 4.77
CA GLY A 49 -5.63 -14.16 3.83
C GLY A 49 -5.21 -14.20 2.36
N PHE A 50 -3.92 -14.10 2.06
CA PHE A 50 -3.35 -14.25 0.71
C PHE A 50 -2.14 -15.18 0.73
N GLU A 51 -2.02 -16.04 -0.27
CA GLU A 51 -0.77 -16.73 -0.57
C GLU A 51 0.11 -15.88 -1.50
N GLY A 52 1.41 -16.14 -1.49
CA GLY A 52 2.32 -15.54 -2.47
C GLY A 52 1.95 -15.99 -3.89
N GLY A 53 1.74 -15.02 -4.79
CA GLY A 53 1.29 -15.26 -6.16
C GLY A 53 -0.20 -15.08 -6.38
N ASP A 54 -1.00 -14.89 -5.32
CA ASP A 54 -2.44 -14.66 -5.45
C ASP A 54 -2.75 -13.34 -6.16
N ALA A 55 -3.85 -13.35 -6.93
CA ALA A 55 -4.38 -12.14 -7.54
C ALA A 55 -5.07 -11.26 -6.50
N VAL A 56 -4.76 -9.96 -6.51
CA VAL A 56 -5.34 -8.94 -5.63
C VAL A 56 -6.09 -7.92 -6.48
N ASP A 57 -7.40 -7.78 -6.24
CA ASP A 57 -8.20 -6.75 -6.90
C ASP A 57 -7.80 -5.35 -6.43
N LEU A 58 -7.60 -4.45 -7.40
CA LEU A 58 -7.16 -3.07 -7.18
C LEU A 58 -8.33 -2.06 -7.17
N VAL A 59 -9.51 -2.45 -7.64
CA VAL A 59 -10.67 -1.57 -7.71
C VAL A 59 -11.11 -1.15 -6.31
N GLY A 60 -11.24 0.16 -6.08
CA GLY A 60 -11.66 0.72 -4.79
C GLY A 60 -10.61 0.56 -3.68
N LYS A 61 -9.36 0.24 -4.02
CA LYS A 61 -8.25 0.13 -3.07
C LYS A 61 -7.42 1.42 -3.03
N PHE A 62 -6.51 1.44 -2.07
CA PHE A 62 -5.49 2.45 -1.88
C PHE A 62 -4.12 1.80 -1.99
N ALA A 63 -3.12 2.60 -2.33
CA ALA A 63 -1.74 2.17 -2.46
C ALA A 63 -0.81 3.05 -1.65
N ALA A 64 0.14 2.43 -0.96
CA ALA A 64 1.25 3.09 -0.28
C ALA A 64 2.58 2.40 -0.61
N PRO A 65 3.69 3.14 -0.81
CA PRO A 65 4.97 2.53 -1.18
C PRO A 65 5.47 1.54 -0.11
N LYS A 66 5.93 0.35 -0.53
CA LYS A 66 6.47 -0.65 0.40
C LYS A 66 7.65 -0.11 1.21
N ARG A 67 8.46 0.78 0.62
CA ARG A 67 9.65 1.37 1.26
C ARG A 67 9.39 1.96 2.66
N ILE A 68 8.15 2.33 2.98
CA ILE A 68 7.76 2.84 4.30
C ILE A 68 8.21 1.89 5.43
N VAL A 69 8.09 0.57 5.26
CA VAL A 69 8.49 -0.38 6.32
C VAL A 69 10.01 -0.52 6.48
N ASP A 70 10.77 -0.08 5.47
CA ASP A 70 12.24 -0.08 5.47
C ASP A 70 12.80 1.24 6.03
N ASP A 71 11.95 2.23 6.33
CA ASP A 71 12.34 3.54 6.83
C ASP A 71 12.55 3.51 8.37
N PRO A 72 13.74 3.88 8.88
CA PRO A 72 14.03 3.88 10.31
C PRO A 72 13.08 4.73 11.14
N ASP A 73 12.55 5.83 10.61
CA ASP A 73 11.64 6.70 11.36
C ASP A 73 10.30 5.99 11.60
N TYR A 74 9.80 5.24 10.61
CA TYR A 74 8.58 4.45 10.79
C TYR A 74 8.78 3.30 11.77
N GLN A 75 9.93 2.64 11.72
CA GLN A 75 10.28 1.59 12.69
C GLN A 75 10.41 2.12 14.12
N ALA A 76 10.87 3.38 14.29
CA ALA A 76 11.06 4.00 15.60
C ALA A 76 9.76 4.59 16.18
N TYR A 77 8.98 5.29 15.36
CA TYR A 77 7.86 6.12 15.85
C TYR A 77 6.49 5.48 15.66
N VAL A 78 6.32 4.57 14.70
CA VAL A 78 5.04 3.89 14.41
C VAL A 78 5.24 2.39 14.14
N PRO A 79 5.86 1.63 15.06
CA PRO A 79 6.15 0.21 14.84
C PRO A 79 4.89 -0.65 14.60
N ASP A 80 3.77 -0.29 15.23
CA ASP A 80 2.49 -0.98 15.02
C ASP A 80 1.95 -0.78 13.59
N MET A 81 2.17 0.41 12.99
CA MET A 81 1.85 0.66 11.59
C MET A 81 2.71 -0.21 10.67
N VAL A 82 4.01 -0.36 10.99
CA VAL A 82 4.92 -1.22 10.22
C VAL A 82 4.46 -2.67 10.29
N ALA A 83 4.14 -3.18 11.50
CA ALA A 83 3.62 -4.54 11.67
C ALA A 83 2.33 -4.75 10.87
N TYR A 84 1.38 -3.80 10.95
CA TYR A 84 0.15 -3.86 10.18
C TYR A 84 0.45 -3.94 8.67
N LEU A 85 1.28 -3.05 8.15
CA LEU A 85 1.63 -3.03 6.72
C LEU A 85 2.27 -4.34 6.26
N LEU A 86 3.11 -4.97 7.10
CA LEU A 86 3.74 -6.25 6.78
C LEU A 86 2.76 -7.43 6.73
N ASP A 87 1.56 -7.30 7.30
CA ASP A 87 0.49 -8.29 7.19
C ASP A 87 -0.41 -8.05 5.96
N LEU A 88 -0.16 -7.01 5.16
CA LEU A 88 -0.95 -6.66 3.97
C LEU A 88 -0.32 -7.16 2.67
N PRO A 89 -1.13 -7.47 1.63
CA PRO A 89 -0.59 -7.80 0.33
C PRO A 89 0.17 -6.60 -0.26
N TYR A 90 1.29 -6.86 -0.91
CA TYR A 90 1.96 -5.88 -1.76
C TYR A 90 2.18 -6.43 -3.17
N ALA A 91 2.13 -5.56 -4.17
CA ALA A 91 2.33 -5.90 -5.57
C ALA A 91 3.32 -4.94 -6.23
N LEU A 92 4.06 -5.45 -7.23
CA LEU A 92 4.87 -4.61 -8.10
C LEU A 92 3.95 -3.92 -9.11
N LEU A 93 3.78 -2.61 -8.99
CA LEU A 93 2.87 -1.82 -9.81
C LEU A 93 3.58 -0.61 -10.40
N GLU A 94 3.01 -0.10 -11.48
CA GLU A 94 3.44 1.15 -12.07
C GLU A 94 2.55 2.30 -11.59
N ALA A 95 3.16 3.33 -10.99
CA ALA A 95 2.44 4.48 -10.45
C ALA A 95 1.59 5.21 -11.50
N GLU A 96 2.13 5.39 -12.71
CA GLU A 96 1.44 6.03 -13.85
C GLU A 96 0.24 5.21 -14.35
N THR A 97 0.21 3.90 -14.06
CA THR A 97 -0.88 3.01 -14.44
C THR A 97 -1.97 2.95 -13.37
N ILE A 98 -1.62 3.00 -12.09
CA ILE A 98 -2.64 2.87 -11.02
C ILE A 98 -3.23 4.21 -10.59
N PHE A 99 -2.54 5.32 -10.89
CA PHE A 99 -2.97 6.64 -10.52
C PHE A 99 -3.33 7.48 -11.74
N ALA A 100 -4.44 8.21 -11.64
CA ALA A 100 -4.83 9.22 -12.59
C ALA A 100 -3.73 10.30 -12.71
N PRO A 101 -3.52 10.86 -13.92
CA PRO A 101 -2.60 11.97 -14.13
C PRO A 101 -2.93 13.12 -13.18
N VAL A 102 -1.89 13.79 -12.68
CA VAL A 102 -2.08 15.05 -11.96
C VAL A 102 -2.57 16.07 -13.00
N THR A 103 -3.84 16.44 -12.95
CA THR A 103 -4.36 17.55 -13.75
C THR A 103 -3.93 18.85 -13.07
N ASP A 104 -3.09 19.64 -13.77
CA ASP A 104 -2.73 21.02 -13.38
C ASP A 104 -3.97 21.94 -13.27
#